data_AF-A0A925VGJ8-F1
#
_entry.id   AF-A0A925VGJ8-F1
#
_cell.length_a   1.000
_cell.length_b   1.000
_cell.length_c   1.000
_cell.angle_alpha   90.00
_cell.angle_beta   90.00
_cell.angle_gamma   90.00
#
_symmetry.space_group_name_H-M   'P 1'
#
loop_
_entity.id
_entity.type
_entity.pdbx_description
1 polymer ?
#
loop_
_entity_poly.entity_id
_entity_poly.type
_entity_poly.pdbx_seq_one_letter_code
_entity_poly.pdbx_strand_id
1 'polypeptide(L)'
;AANTPPDARFFVSSLPWQPGVARGGDAGSWLLPLAGRWTTVAPPIFIYGPPDYVRDTLALQREVVSLPTNEPRALLAWLRGHTIGYVYVGAHSSPLSADALRDDAGFEQVYAEGGAAIFRVQPAGE
;
A
#
# COMPACT_ATOMS: atom_id res chain seq x y z
N ALA A 1 -2.37 17.78 -15.19
CA ALA A 1 -2.30 18.00 -13.73
C ALA A 1 -1.98 16.66 -13.05
N ALA A 2 -1.23 16.64 -11.95
CA ALA A 2 -0.98 15.41 -11.21
C ALA A 2 -2.20 15.04 -10.34
N ASN A 3 -2.69 13.80 -10.42
CA ASN A 3 -3.89 13.35 -9.71
C ASN A 3 -3.69 13.16 -8.19
N THR A 4 -2.44 13.11 -7.73
CA THR A 4 -2.07 13.02 -6.31
C THR A 4 -0.86 13.91 -6.01
N PRO A 5 -0.71 14.40 -4.77
CA PRO A 5 0.47 15.15 -4.34
C PRO A 5 1.79 14.41 -4.64
N PRO A 6 2.90 15.12 -4.88
CA PRO A 6 4.21 14.50 -5.17
C PRO A 6 4.72 13.60 -4.04
N ASP A 7 4.38 13.92 -2.80
CA ASP A 7 4.73 13.21 -1.56
C ASP A 7 3.66 12.19 -1.14
N ALA A 8 2.66 11.91 -1.99
CA ALA A 8 1.62 10.96 -1.67
C ALA A 8 2.18 9.55 -1.41
N ARG A 9 1.76 8.97 -0.30
CA ARG A 9 2.17 7.65 0.19
C ARG A 9 1.05 6.63 -0.01
N PHE A 10 1.40 5.49 -0.58
CA PHE A 10 0.50 4.42 -0.94
C PHE A 10 0.76 3.17 -0.09
N PHE A 11 -0.31 2.64 0.49
CA PHE A 11 -0.34 1.28 0.99
C PHE A 11 -0.51 0.32 -0.18
N VAL A 12 0.39 -0.64 -0.25
CA VAL A 12 0.32 -1.82 -1.10
C VAL A 12 0.43 -3.01 -0.14
N SER A 13 -0.49 -3.96 -0.26
CA SER A 13 -0.43 -5.20 0.51
C SER A 13 0.84 -5.99 0.16
N SER A 14 1.39 -6.71 1.13
CA SER A 14 2.55 -7.57 0.93
C SER A 14 2.13 -9.03 0.94
N LEU A 15 2.71 -9.83 0.05
CA LEU A 15 2.64 -11.29 0.11
C LEU A 15 4.04 -11.86 0.34
N PRO A 16 4.18 -12.92 1.16
CA PRO A 16 5.42 -13.69 1.20
C PRO A 16 5.81 -14.17 -0.20
N TRP A 17 7.09 -14.06 -0.55
CA TRP A 17 7.60 -14.52 -1.86
C TRP A 17 8.76 -15.50 -1.72
N GLN A 18 9.74 -15.17 -0.89
CA GLN A 18 10.89 -16.02 -0.54
C GLN A 18 11.20 -15.88 0.96
N PRO A 19 12.01 -16.78 1.57
CA PRO A 19 12.41 -16.63 2.96
C PRO A 19 12.99 -15.23 3.24
N GLY A 20 12.31 -14.47 4.09
CA GLY A 20 12.70 -13.11 4.45
C GLY A 20 12.38 -12.01 3.42
N VAL A 21 11.72 -12.34 2.30
CA VAL A 21 11.38 -11.40 1.22
C VAL A 21 9.89 -11.43 0.92
N ALA A 22 9.27 -10.25 0.93
CA ALA A 22 7.89 -10.05 0.49
C ALA A 22 7.85 -9.37 -0.88
N ARG A 23 6.79 -9.65 -1.66
CA ARG A 23 6.47 -8.93 -2.89
C ARG A 23 5.20 -8.12 -2.69
N GLY A 24 5.08 -7.00 -3.39
CA GLY A 24 3.84 -6.23 -3.40
C GLY A 24 2.73 -7.04 -4.06
N GLY A 25 1.49 -6.85 -3.61
CA GLY A 25 0.31 -7.35 -4.28
C GLY A 25 0.27 -6.85 -5.72
N ASP A 26 0.13 -7.78 -6.66
CA ASP A 26 0.04 -7.52 -8.10
C ASP A 26 1.20 -6.64 -8.62
N ALA A 27 0.91 -5.41 -9.03
CA ALA A 27 1.86 -4.44 -9.58
C ALA A 27 2.09 -3.22 -8.67
N GLY A 28 1.59 -3.21 -7.43
CA GLY A 28 1.53 -2.00 -6.61
C GLY A 28 2.90 -1.37 -6.32
N SER A 29 3.97 -2.17 -6.21
CA SER A 29 5.33 -1.65 -6.01
C SER A 29 5.85 -0.81 -7.18
N TRP A 30 5.29 -0.97 -8.39
CA TRP A 30 5.67 -0.19 -9.58
C TRP A 30 5.19 1.27 -9.54
N LEU A 31 4.31 1.64 -8.60
CA LEU A 31 3.94 3.05 -8.37
C LEU A 31 5.15 3.92 -8.03
N LEU A 32 6.18 3.37 -7.38
CA LEU A 32 7.41 4.12 -7.09
C LEU A 32 8.19 4.47 -8.37
N PRO A 33 8.68 3.50 -9.17
CA PRO A 33 9.48 3.81 -10.35
C PRO A 33 8.69 4.42 -11.52
N LEU A 34 7.38 4.16 -11.65
CA LEU A 34 6.58 4.64 -12.79
C LEU A 34 5.83 5.94 -12.50
N ALA A 35 5.37 6.15 -11.26
CA ALA A 35 4.60 7.32 -10.86
C ALA A 35 5.32 8.21 -9.84
N GLY A 36 6.49 7.82 -9.34
CA GLY A 36 7.21 8.56 -8.31
C GLY A 36 6.44 8.62 -6.99
N ARG A 37 5.69 7.57 -6.65
CA ARG A 37 4.89 7.52 -5.41
C ARG A 37 5.47 6.52 -4.43
N TRP A 38 5.67 6.95 -3.19
CA TRP A 38 6.18 6.07 -2.14
C TRP A 38 5.17 4.96 -1.87
N THR A 39 5.65 3.73 -1.73
CA THR A 39 4.83 2.55 -1.43
C THR A 39 5.35 1.83 -0.19
N THR A 40 4.45 1.25 0.60
CA THR A 40 4.82 0.37 1.73
C THR A 40 5.63 -0.86 1.30
N VAL A 41 5.54 -1.23 0.03
CA VAL A 41 6.33 -2.30 -0.58
C VAL A 41 7.17 -1.74 -1.71
N ALA A 42 8.48 -1.65 -1.48
CA ALA A 42 9.43 -1.24 -2.50
C ALA A 42 9.56 -2.30 -3.63
N PRO A 43 9.92 -1.89 -4.86
CA PRO A 43 10.31 -2.82 -5.92
C PRO A 43 11.49 -3.69 -5.48
N PRO A 44 11.57 -4.98 -5.85
CA PRO A 44 12.60 -5.92 -5.36
C PRO A 44 14.05 -5.46 -5.51
N ILE A 45 14.34 -4.55 -6.45
CA ILE A 45 15.66 -3.96 -6.65
C ILE A 45 16.16 -3.15 -5.44
N PHE A 46 15.29 -2.83 -4.47
CA PHE A 46 15.65 -2.12 -3.25
C PHE A 46 16.80 -2.77 -2.47
N ILE A 47 16.98 -4.10 -2.61
CA ILE A 47 18.01 -4.88 -1.93
C ILE A 47 19.45 -4.49 -2.31
N TYR A 48 19.62 -3.80 -3.44
CA TYR A 48 20.91 -3.26 -3.88
C TYR A 48 21.16 -1.82 -3.39
N GLY A 49 20.25 -1.26 -2.58
CA GLY A 49 20.38 0.08 -2.01
C GLY A 49 21.35 0.13 -0.81
N PRO A 50 21.49 1.32 -0.19
CA PRO A 50 22.29 1.49 1.03
C PRO A 50 21.81 0.55 2.16
N PRO A 51 22.72 0.01 3.00
CA PRO A 51 22.35 -0.96 4.04
C PRO A 51 21.24 -0.51 4.99
N ASP A 52 21.26 0.76 5.40
CA ASP A 52 20.23 1.33 6.28
C ASP A 52 18.86 1.33 5.60
N TYR A 53 18.81 1.76 4.34
CA TYR A 53 17.58 1.76 3.55
C TYR A 53 17.02 0.34 3.36
N VAL A 54 17.89 -0.64 3.08
CA VAL A 54 17.50 -2.05 2.96
C VAL A 54 16.91 -2.57 4.27
N ARG A 55 17.58 -2.32 5.40
CA ARG A 55 17.11 -2.75 6.73
C ARG A 55 15.74 -2.15 7.05
N ASP A 56 15.58 -0.85 6.86
CA ASP A 56 14.36 -0.14 7.22
C ASP A 56 13.19 -0.55 6.32
N THR A 57 13.46 -0.76 5.02
CA THR A 57 12.48 -1.30 4.06
C THR A 57 12.03 -2.71 4.45
N LEU A 58 12.96 -3.59 4.84
CA LEU A 58 12.63 -4.94 5.30
C LEU A 58 11.85 -4.94 6.62
N ALA A 59 12.11 -3.98 7.52
CA ALA A 59 11.35 -3.84 8.76
C ALA A 59 9.90 -3.44 8.48
N LEU A 60 9.70 -2.42 7.64
CA LEU A 60 8.38 -1.99 7.21
C LEU A 60 7.62 -3.10 6.46
N GLN A 61 8.26 -3.81 5.54
CA GLN A 61 7.62 -4.90 4.81
C GLN A 61 7.14 -6.03 5.73
N ARG A 62 7.93 -6.37 6.77
CA ARG A 62 7.55 -7.36 7.78
C ARG A 62 6.33 -6.92 8.58
N GLU A 63 6.27 -5.64 8.96
CA GLU A 63 5.10 -5.07 9.61
C GLU A 63 3.86 -5.16 8.71
N VAL A 64 3.98 -4.74 7.45
CA VAL A 64 2.88 -4.73 6.47
C VAL A 64 2.32 -6.13 6.21
N VAL A 65 3.18 -7.16 6.16
CA VAL A 65 2.75 -8.57 6.04
C VAL A 65 1.89 -9.01 7.23
N SER A 66 2.12 -8.46 8.42
CA SER A 66 1.41 -8.84 9.65
C SER A 66 0.12 -8.07 9.90
N LEU A 67 -0.22 -7.09 9.05
CA LEU A 67 -1.42 -6.27 9.24
C LEU A 67 -2.71 -7.07 9.00
N PRO A 68 -3.76 -6.82 9.81
CA PRO A 68 -5.08 -7.44 9.60
C PRO A 68 -5.79 -6.78 8.41
N THR A 69 -5.41 -7.14 7.18
CA THR A 69 -6.00 -6.57 5.95
C THR A 69 -7.46 -6.99 5.72
N ASN A 70 -7.97 -7.94 6.49
CA ASN A 70 -9.38 -8.33 6.54
C ASN A 70 -10.22 -7.44 7.47
N GLU A 71 -9.62 -6.51 8.20
CA GLU A 71 -10.30 -5.60 9.13
C GLU A 71 -10.09 -4.13 8.71
N PRO A 72 -10.96 -3.55 7.86
CA PRO A 72 -10.79 -2.21 7.32
C PRO A 72 -10.55 -1.12 8.37
N ARG A 73 -11.21 -1.21 9.53
CA ARG A 73 -11.03 -0.26 10.64
C ARG A 73 -9.64 -0.32 11.28
N ALA A 74 -9.10 -1.53 11.49
CA ALA A 74 -7.76 -1.71 12.05
C ALA A 74 -6.69 -1.21 11.06
N LEU A 75 -6.86 -1.54 9.78
CA LEU A 75 -6.02 -1.02 8.71
C LEU A 75 -6.08 0.52 8.65
N LEU A 76 -7.28 1.12 8.69
CA LEU A 76 -7.46 2.57 8.65
C LEU A 76 -6.71 3.30 9.77
N ALA A 77 -6.74 2.77 10.99
CA ALA A 77 -6.01 3.33 12.12
C ALA A 77 -4.49 3.30 11.87
N TRP A 78 -3.97 2.16 11.38
CA TRP A 78 -2.56 2.02 11.06
C TRP A 78 -2.11 2.97 9.94
N LEU A 79 -2.90 3.09 8.86
CA LEU A 79 -2.63 3.99 7.74
C LEU A 79 -2.50 5.45 8.18
N ARG A 80 -3.43 5.90 9.03
CA ARG A 80 -3.41 7.26 9.60
C ARG A 80 -2.17 7.49 10.47
N GLY A 81 -1.84 6.53 11.34
CA GLY A 81 -0.63 6.58 12.17
C GLY A 81 0.68 6.68 11.36
N HIS A 82 0.70 6.13 10.15
CA HIS A 82 1.86 6.13 9.25
C HIS A 82 1.81 7.24 8.19
N THR A 83 0.84 8.16 8.26
CA THR A 83 0.65 9.23 7.27
C THR A 83 0.50 8.69 5.84
N ILE A 84 -0.19 7.57 5.68
CA ILE A 84 -0.48 6.95 4.38
C ILE A 84 -1.86 7.40 3.91
N GLY A 85 -1.89 8.08 2.76
CA GLY A 85 -3.10 8.73 2.25
C GLY A 85 -3.85 7.91 1.20
N TYR A 86 -3.25 6.84 0.67
CA TYR A 86 -3.81 6.07 -0.42
C TYR A 86 -3.60 4.57 -0.22
N VAL A 87 -4.52 3.78 -0.76
CA VAL A 87 -4.49 2.31 -0.75
C VAL A 87 -4.65 1.82 -2.17
N TYR A 88 -3.72 1.00 -2.64
CA TYR A 88 -3.79 0.33 -3.93
C TYR A 88 -4.29 -1.11 -3.74
N VAL A 89 -5.27 -1.50 -4.56
CA VAL A 89 -5.79 -2.86 -4.64
C VAL A 89 -5.66 -3.34 -6.09
N GLY A 90 -4.82 -4.36 -6.30
CA GLY A 90 -4.64 -4.98 -7.61
C GLY A 90 -5.75 -5.96 -7.97
N ALA A 91 -5.83 -6.32 -9.25
CA ALA A 91 -6.85 -7.24 -9.79
C ALA A 91 -6.64 -8.68 -9.30
N HIS A 92 -5.41 -9.04 -8.97
CA HIS A 92 -5.02 -10.39 -8.60
C HIS A 92 -4.26 -10.41 -7.27
N SER A 93 -4.53 -11.42 -6.45
CA SER A 93 -3.73 -11.76 -5.27
C SER A 93 -3.62 -10.69 -4.18
N SER A 94 -4.55 -9.75 -4.08
CA SER A 94 -4.59 -8.85 -2.92
C SER A 94 -5.28 -9.53 -1.74
N PRO A 95 -4.66 -9.61 -0.54
CA PRO A 95 -5.36 -9.98 0.70
C PRO A 95 -6.32 -8.88 1.17
N LEU A 96 -6.36 -7.75 0.46
CA LEU A 96 -7.26 -6.63 0.68
C LEU A 96 -8.41 -6.69 -0.32
N SER A 97 -9.64 -6.69 0.19
CA SER A 97 -10.86 -6.65 -0.62
C SER A 97 -11.22 -5.21 -0.99
N ALA A 98 -11.30 -4.90 -2.29
CA ALA A 98 -11.77 -3.60 -2.77
C ALA A 98 -13.22 -3.33 -2.35
N ASP A 99 -14.06 -4.37 -2.28
CA ASP A 99 -15.46 -4.24 -1.86
C ASP A 99 -15.54 -3.86 -0.37
N ALA A 100 -14.74 -4.49 0.48
CA ALA A 100 -14.70 -4.17 1.90
C ALA A 100 -14.24 -2.72 2.17
N LEU A 101 -13.33 -2.19 1.35
CA LEU A 101 -12.94 -0.78 1.44
C LEU A 101 -14.03 0.16 0.93
N ARG A 102 -14.75 -0.22 -0.13
CA ARG A 102 -15.84 0.59 -0.68
C ARG A 102 -16.99 0.75 0.31
N ASP A 103 -17.22 -0.24 1.16
CA ASP A 103 -18.28 -0.26 2.17
C ASP A 103 -17.88 0.46 3.48
N ASP A 104 -16.62 0.88 3.65
CA ASP A 104 -16.13 1.60 4.84
C ASP A 104 -15.93 3.10 4.56
N ALA A 105 -16.63 3.95 5.32
CA ALA A 105 -16.57 5.41 5.17
C ALA A 105 -15.18 6.03 5.41
N GLY A 106 -14.22 5.27 5.94
CA GLY A 106 -12.82 5.67 6.06
C GLY A 106 -12.06 5.69 4.72
N PHE A 107 -12.66 5.18 3.65
CA PHE A 107 -12.05 5.08 2.34
C PHE A 107 -12.96 5.65 1.24
N GLU A 108 -12.38 6.36 0.29
CA GLU A 108 -13.06 6.87 -0.89
C GLU A 108 -12.41 6.30 -2.14
N GLN A 109 -13.15 5.59 -2.98
CA GLN A 109 -12.60 5.09 -4.24
C GLN A 109 -12.40 6.25 -5.21
N VAL A 110 -11.14 6.53 -5.57
CA VAL A 110 -10.76 7.64 -6.47
C VAL A 110 -10.33 7.17 -7.86
N TYR A 111 -10.09 5.87 -8.02
CA TYR A 111 -9.76 5.25 -9.31
C TYR A 111 -10.20 3.79 -9.31
N ALA A 112 -10.75 3.33 -10.43
CA ALA A 112 -10.98 1.92 -10.68
C ALA A 112 -10.99 1.66 -12.19
N GLU A 113 -10.05 0.84 -12.67
CA GLU A 113 -9.95 0.48 -14.08
C GLU A 113 -9.11 -0.79 -14.23
N GLY A 114 -9.46 -1.67 -15.17
CA GLY A 114 -8.67 -2.87 -15.46
C GLY A 114 -8.47 -3.82 -14.28
N GLY A 115 -9.37 -3.77 -13.28
CA GLY A 115 -9.29 -4.54 -12.04
C GLY A 115 -8.39 -3.95 -10.95
N ALA A 116 -7.66 -2.87 -11.24
CA ALA A 116 -6.96 -2.09 -10.22
C ALA A 116 -7.88 -1.02 -9.63
N ALA A 117 -7.82 -0.80 -8.32
CA ALA A 117 -8.53 0.25 -7.62
C ALA A 117 -7.59 1.04 -6.70
N ILE A 118 -7.84 2.34 -6.57
CA ILE A 118 -7.16 3.20 -5.60
C ILE A 118 -8.22 3.83 -4.70
N PHE A 119 -7.98 3.72 -3.39
CA PHE A 119 -8.79 4.35 -2.37
C PHE A 119 -8.00 5.44 -1.67
N ARG A 120 -8.60 6.61 -1.50
CA ARG A 120 -8.10 7.68 -0.64
C ARG A 120 -8.52 7.41 0.80
N VAL A 121 -7.58 7.53 1.73
CA VAL A 121 -7.84 7.48 3.17
C VAL A 121 -8.50 8.78 3.60
N GLN A 122 -9.71 8.69 4.14
CA GLN A 122 -10.41 9.84 4.69
C GLN A 122 -9.76 10.28 6.01
N PRO A 123 -9.72 11.60 6.29
CA PRO A 123 -9.31 12.09 7.60
C PRO A 123 -10.20 11.49 8.69
N ALA A 124 -9.72 11.48 9.94
CA ALA A 124 -10.60 11.17 11.06
C ALA A 124 -11.75 12.20 11.04
N GLY A 125 -13.00 11.71 11.10
CA GLY A 125 -14.13 12.61 11.30
C GLY A 125 -13.95 13.31 12.63
N GLU A 126 -14.09 14.63 12.62
CA GLU A 126 -14.14 15.47 13.82
C GLU A 126 -15.37 15.14 14.68
#